data_AF-A0A2K0T958-F1
#
_entry.id   AF-A0A2K0T958-F1
#
_cell.length_a   1.000
_cell.length_b   1.000
_cell.length_c   1.000
_cell.angle_alpha   90.00
_cell.angle_beta   90.00
_cell.angle_gamma   90.00
#
_symmetry.space_group_name_H-M   'P 1'
#
loop_
_entity.id
_entity.type
_entity.pdbx_description
1 polymer ?
#
loop_
_entity_poly.entity_id
_entity_poly.type
_entity_poly.pdbx_seq_one_letter_code
_entity_poly.pdbx_strand_id
1 'polypeptide(L)'
;METNIGINTGGSQKGTVTSDGGTYAIWENQRVNEPSIIGTATFNQYISIRQGGRSNGTVTIQNHFDAWAAAGLHLGTMNYQVIAVESWSGSGSAQQSVSNTGGSGTPPPPPPGTTTTSASGSGPTGGGCSALYGQCGGIGWQGPTCCSSGTCKVGNAYYSQCL
;
A
#
# COMPACT_ATOMS: atom_id res chain seq x y z
N MET A 1 3.31 -31.05 5.85
CA MET A 1 3.59 -30.77 4.43
C MET A 1 3.11 -29.36 4.14
N GLU A 2 3.91 -28.36 4.51
CA GLU A 2 3.59 -26.95 4.25
C GLU A 2 3.94 -26.64 2.81
N THR A 3 2.96 -26.22 2.01
CA THR A 3 3.26 -25.69 0.67
C THR A 3 3.79 -24.28 0.85
N ASN A 4 5.09 -24.05 0.61
CA ASN A 4 5.87 -22.85 0.27
C ASN A 4 5.33 -21.39 0.45
N ILE A 5 4.23 -21.14 1.16
CA ILE A 5 3.50 -19.86 1.18
C ILE A 5 2.83 -19.56 2.52
N GLY A 6 3.14 -20.31 3.60
CA GLY A 6 2.78 -19.92 4.97
C GLY A 6 1.28 -19.89 5.30
N ILE A 7 0.41 -20.34 4.39
CA ILE A 7 -1.01 -20.54 4.69
C ILE A 7 -1.19 -21.97 5.15
N ASN A 8 -1.49 -22.13 6.44
CA ASN A 8 -1.90 -23.40 7.01
C ASN A 8 -3.10 -23.94 6.21
N THR A 9 -3.22 -25.26 6.09
CA THR A 9 -4.24 -25.98 5.29
C THR A 9 -5.71 -25.76 5.71
N GLY A 10 -6.02 -24.70 6.46
CA GLY A 10 -7.37 -24.34 6.93
C GLY A 10 -8.18 -23.45 5.98
N GLY A 11 -7.57 -22.89 4.94
CA GLY A 11 -8.27 -22.07 3.94
C GLY A 11 -8.94 -22.90 2.84
N SER A 12 -9.99 -22.36 2.23
CA SER A 12 -10.63 -22.91 1.02
C SER A 12 -10.24 -22.10 -0.21
N GLN A 13 -9.81 -22.77 -1.29
CA GLN A 13 -9.55 -22.10 -2.55
C GLN A 13 -10.87 -21.77 -3.26
N LYS A 14 -11.01 -20.53 -3.73
CA LYS A 14 -12.24 -20.00 -4.33
C LYS A 14 -12.14 -19.76 -5.83
N GLY A 15 -10.92 -19.80 -6.39
CA GLY A 15 -10.68 -19.62 -7.81
C GLY A 15 -9.29 -19.05 -8.09
N THR A 16 -9.15 -18.40 -9.24
CA THR A 16 -7.93 -17.69 -9.65
C THR A 16 -8.28 -16.36 -10.31
N VAL A 17 -7.33 -15.43 -10.33
CA VAL A 17 -7.41 -14.16 -11.07
C VAL A 17 -6.07 -13.88 -11.75
N THR A 18 -6.11 -13.33 -12.96
CA THR A 18 -4.92 -12.80 -13.62
C THR A 18 -4.93 -11.28 -13.50
N SER A 19 -3.86 -10.71 -12.94
CA SER A 19 -3.66 -9.26 -12.81
C SER A 19 -2.18 -8.93 -12.93
N ASP A 20 -1.85 -7.79 -13.52
CA ASP A 20 -0.49 -7.24 -13.53
C ASP A 20 0.58 -8.27 -13.99
N GLY A 21 0.25 -9.07 -15.02
CA GLY A 21 1.13 -10.10 -15.58
C GLY A 21 1.40 -11.30 -14.67
N GLY A 22 0.59 -11.53 -13.63
CA GLY A 22 0.66 -12.72 -12.77
C GLY A 22 -0.70 -13.40 -12.60
N THR A 23 -0.68 -14.70 -12.36
CA THR A 23 -1.86 -15.46 -11.93
C THR A 23 -1.83 -15.60 -10.41
N TYR A 24 -2.98 -15.41 -9.77
CA TYR A 24 -3.14 -15.47 -8.33
C TYR A 24 -4.20 -16.51 -7.98
N ALA A 25 -3.91 -17.37 -7.00
CA ALA A 25 -4.92 -18.23 -6.38
C ALA A 25 -5.68 -17.43 -5.33
N ILE A 26 -7.02 -17.50 -5.34
CA ILE A 26 -7.89 -16.82 -4.38
C ILE A 26 -8.25 -17.81 -3.27
N TRP A 27 -8.06 -17.39 -2.02
CA TRP A 27 -8.32 -18.19 -0.83
C TRP A 27 -9.17 -17.42 0.17
N GLU A 28 -10.01 -18.16 0.89
CA GLU A 28 -10.77 -17.69 2.05
C GLU A 28 -10.38 -18.51 3.27
N ASN A 29 -10.09 -17.85 4.39
CA ASN A 29 -9.81 -18.51 5.66
C ASN A 29 -10.55 -17.80 6.80
N GLN A 30 -11.21 -18.56 7.68
CA GLN A 30 -11.87 -17.99 8.85
C GLN A 30 -10.91 -17.98 10.05
N ARG A 31 -10.83 -16.84 10.73
CA ARG A 31 -10.13 -16.64 11.99
C ARG A 31 -11.19 -16.57 13.08
N VAL A 32 -11.16 -17.50 14.03
CA VAL A 32 -12.18 -17.63 15.09
C VAL A 32 -11.63 -17.15 16.42
N ASN A 33 -12.26 -16.13 17.02
CA ASN A 33 -11.83 -15.50 18.28
C ASN A 33 -10.37 -15.06 18.29
N GLU A 34 -9.94 -14.42 17.20
CA GLU A 34 -8.57 -13.98 16.96
C GLU A 34 -8.45 -12.45 17.14
N PRO A 35 -7.25 -11.92 17.43
CA PRO A 35 -7.02 -10.48 17.49
C PRO A 35 -7.34 -9.76 16.18
N SER A 36 -7.96 -8.59 16.27
CA SER A 36 -8.32 -7.74 15.13
C SER A 36 -8.29 -6.25 15.50
N ILE A 37 -8.58 -5.38 14.53
CA ILE A 37 -8.64 -3.91 14.72
C ILE A 37 -9.77 -3.45 15.66
N ILE A 38 -10.72 -4.32 15.98
CA ILE A 38 -11.82 -4.06 16.93
C ILE A 38 -11.71 -4.93 18.20
N GLY A 39 -10.52 -5.49 18.47
CA GLY A 39 -10.31 -6.45 19.56
C GLY A 39 -10.51 -7.90 19.11
N THR A 40 -10.79 -8.80 20.05
CA THR A 40 -11.00 -10.23 19.75
C THR A 40 -12.30 -10.43 18.98
N ALA A 41 -12.21 -11.02 17.79
CA ALA A 41 -13.36 -11.22 16.91
C ALA A 41 -13.22 -12.50 16.07
N THR A 42 -14.33 -12.90 15.44
CA THR A 42 -14.32 -13.90 14.37
C THR A 42 -14.49 -13.20 13.03
N PHE A 43 -13.59 -13.43 12.09
CA PHE A 43 -13.56 -12.73 10.79
C PHE A 43 -12.97 -13.60 9.69
N ASN A 44 -13.28 -13.27 8.43
CA ASN A 44 -12.71 -13.94 7.27
C ASN A 44 -11.49 -13.18 6.74
N GLN A 45 -10.51 -13.92 6.23
CA GLN A 45 -9.37 -13.42 5.48
C GLN A 45 -9.57 -13.79 4.01
N TYR A 46 -9.50 -12.80 3.13
CA TYR A 46 -9.48 -13.00 1.68
C TYR A 46 -8.09 -12.74 1.15
N ILE A 47 -7.54 -13.71 0.42
CA ILE A 47 -6.12 -13.72 0.08
C ILE A 47 -5.96 -14.07 -1.39
N SER A 48 -5.25 -13.22 -2.13
CA SER A 48 -4.75 -13.54 -3.48
C SER A 48 -3.26 -13.85 -3.41
N ILE A 49 -2.89 -15.11 -3.62
CA ILE A 49 -1.50 -15.56 -3.60
C ILE A 49 -0.97 -15.65 -5.03
N ARG A 50 0.07 -14.89 -5.35
CA ARG A 50 0.68 -14.92 -6.69
C ARG A 50 1.40 -16.25 -6.94
N GLN A 51 1.18 -16.83 -8.11
CA GLN A 51 2.01 -17.92 -8.64
C GLN A 51 3.37 -17.34 -9.06
N GLY A 52 4.43 -17.80 -8.39
CA GLY A 52 5.76 -17.22 -8.52
C GLY A 52 5.88 -15.88 -7.79
N GLY A 53 6.81 -15.82 -6.83
CA GLY A 53 7.09 -14.60 -6.08
C GLY A 53 7.62 -13.47 -6.97
N ARG A 54 7.39 -12.23 -6.55
CA ARG A 54 7.99 -11.03 -7.15
C ARG A 54 8.30 -10.01 -6.05
N SER A 55 9.30 -9.17 -6.30
CA SER A 55 9.74 -8.13 -5.36
C SER A 55 9.44 -6.69 -5.82
N ASN A 56 8.87 -6.51 -7.02
CA ASN A 56 8.54 -5.19 -7.56
C ASN A 56 7.36 -5.23 -8.55
N GLY A 57 6.88 -4.04 -8.91
CA GLY A 57 5.84 -3.80 -9.90
C GLY A 57 4.53 -3.29 -9.30
N THR A 58 3.54 -3.08 -10.18
CA THR A 58 2.22 -2.55 -9.80
C THR A 58 1.31 -3.66 -9.29
N VAL A 59 0.42 -3.34 -8.35
CA VAL A 59 -0.71 -4.19 -7.95
C VAL A 59 -1.98 -3.41 -8.20
N THR A 60 -2.77 -3.82 -9.19
CA THR A 60 -4.07 -3.23 -9.47
C THR A 60 -5.10 -3.84 -8.51
N ILE A 61 -5.27 -3.23 -7.33
CA ILE A 61 -6.13 -3.78 -6.26
C ILE A 61 -7.56 -4.04 -6.72
N GLN A 62 -8.11 -3.19 -7.61
CA GLN A 62 -9.47 -3.34 -8.11
C GLN A 62 -9.69 -4.72 -8.76
N ASN A 63 -8.73 -5.22 -9.54
CA ASN A 63 -8.83 -6.54 -10.16
C ASN A 63 -8.99 -7.66 -9.13
N HIS A 64 -8.33 -7.52 -7.97
CA HIS A 64 -8.43 -8.48 -6.88
C HIS A 64 -9.78 -8.36 -6.16
N PHE A 65 -10.24 -7.14 -5.88
CA PHE A 65 -11.52 -6.91 -5.22
C PHE A 65 -12.70 -7.39 -6.08
N ASP A 66 -12.67 -7.14 -7.38
CA ASP A 66 -13.70 -7.62 -8.31
C ASP A 66 -13.71 -9.15 -8.39
N ALA A 67 -12.53 -9.78 -8.44
CA ALA A 67 -12.41 -11.23 -8.45
C ALA A 67 -12.88 -11.87 -7.13
N TRP A 68 -12.62 -11.22 -5.99
CA TRP A 68 -13.14 -11.65 -4.69
C TRP A 68 -14.66 -11.56 -4.66
N ALA A 69 -15.24 -10.43 -5.09
CA ALA A 69 -16.68 -10.26 -5.15
C ALA A 69 -17.35 -11.29 -6.07
N ALA A 70 -16.76 -11.57 -7.24
CA ALA A 70 -17.23 -12.60 -8.17
C ALA A 70 -17.18 -14.02 -7.57
N ALA A 71 -16.27 -14.26 -6.62
CA ALA A 71 -16.15 -15.50 -5.85
C ALA A 71 -17.03 -15.53 -4.57
N GLY A 72 -17.89 -14.52 -4.38
CA GLY A 72 -18.78 -14.39 -3.21
C GLY A 72 -18.09 -13.84 -1.95
N LEU A 73 -16.86 -13.31 -2.08
CA LEU A 73 -16.07 -12.75 -0.99
C LEU A 73 -16.28 -11.23 -0.92
N HIS A 74 -17.36 -10.80 -0.27
CA HIS A 74 -17.74 -9.40 -0.23
C HIS A 74 -16.95 -8.61 0.82
N LEU A 75 -16.37 -7.49 0.39
CA LEU A 75 -15.72 -6.53 1.28
C LEU A 75 -16.75 -5.60 1.92
N GLY A 76 -16.47 -5.18 3.16
CA GLY A 76 -17.17 -4.10 3.82
C GLY A 76 -16.53 -2.73 3.53
N THR A 77 -16.73 -1.78 4.44
CA THR A 77 -16.05 -0.49 4.38
C THR A 77 -14.55 -0.65 4.67
N MET A 78 -13.70 -0.12 3.80
CA MET A 78 -12.25 -0.15 3.98
C MET A 78 -11.82 0.68 5.19
N ASN A 79 -10.84 0.17 5.94
CA ASN A 79 -10.24 0.87 7.08
C ASN A 79 -8.90 1.51 6.70
N TYR A 80 -7.82 0.70 6.64
CA TYR A 80 -6.53 1.09 6.08
C TYR A 80 -6.11 0.12 4.97
N GLN A 81 -5.23 0.59 4.09
CA GLN A 81 -4.59 -0.22 3.05
C GLN A 81 -3.09 0.07 3.07
N VAL A 82 -2.28 -1.00 3.13
CA VAL A 82 -0.83 -0.90 3.29
C VAL A 82 -0.13 -1.92 2.40
N ILE A 83 1.13 -1.63 2.06
CA ILE A 83 2.10 -2.64 1.64
C ILE A 83 2.86 -3.05 2.90
N ALA A 84 2.77 -4.33 3.27
CA ALA A 84 3.33 -4.86 4.52
C ALA A 84 4.41 -5.91 4.24
N VAL A 85 5.29 -6.08 5.23
CA VAL A 85 6.27 -7.17 5.30
C VAL A 85 5.98 -7.96 6.56
N GLU A 86 5.82 -9.27 6.43
CA GLU A 86 5.51 -10.16 7.54
C GLU A 86 6.57 -11.27 7.62
N SER A 87 6.90 -11.68 8.85
CA SER A 87 7.69 -12.88 9.13
C SER A 87 7.03 -13.70 10.22
N TRP A 88 7.22 -15.03 10.17
CA TRP A 88 6.77 -15.94 11.22
C TRP A 88 7.98 -16.62 11.85
N SER A 89 8.26 -16.31 13.13
CA SER A 89 9.41 -16.83 13.89
C SER A 89 10.79 -16.68 13.20
N GLY A 90 10.88 -15.83 12.18
CA GLY A 90 12.08 -15.61 11.38
C GLY A 90 12.57 -14.18 11.47
N SER A 91 13.82 -13.97 11.07
CA SER A 91 14.49 -12.67 11.01
C SER A 91 14.89 -12.31 9.59
N GLY A 92 14.85 -11.01 9.26
CA GLY A 92 15.30 -10.49 7.97
C GLY A 92 15.19 -8.97 7.91
N SER A 93 15.51 -8.39 6.76
CA SER A 93 15.34 -6.96 6.48
C SER A 93 14.64 -6.75 5.15
N ALA A 94 13.90 -5.64 5.05
CA ALA A 94 13.25 -5.22 3.82
C ALA A 94 13.24 -3.69 3.76
N GLN A 95 13.42 -3.15 2.55
CA GLN A 95 13.24 -1.74 2.25
C GLN A 95 12.33 -1.64 1.03
N GLN A 96 11.28 -0.84 1.14
CA GLN A 96 10.24 -0.73 0.11
C GLN A 96 9.98 0.74 -0.20
N SER A 97 9.78 1.03 -1.48
CA SER A 97 9.26 2.31 -1.96
C SER A 97 7.87 2.07 -2.51
N VAL A 98 6.88 2.79 -1.99
CA VAL A 98 5.48 2.64 -2.39
C VAL A 98 5.01 3.94 -3.02
N SER A 99 4.35 3.84 -4.16
CA SER A 99 3.70 4.98 -4.82
C SER A 99 2.32 4.56 -5.31
N ASN A 100 1.36 5.48 -5.26
CA ASN A 100 0.04 5.26 -5.83
C ASN A 100 0.02 5.83 -7.26
N THR A 101 0.12 4.95 -8.25
CA THR A 101 -0.02 5.33 -9.66
C THR A 101 -1.49 5.16 -10.02
N GLY A 102 -2.30 6.20 -9.79
CA GLY A 102 -3.75 6.13 -9.86
C GLY A 102 -4.28 5.58 -11.18
N GLY A 103 -5.05 4.48 -11.09
CA GLY A 103 -6.16 4.22 -12.00
C GLY A 103 -7.39 4.97 -11.49
N SER A 104 -8.18 5.54 -12.38
CA SER A 104 -9.41 6.31 -12.11
C SER A 104 -10.53 5.43 -11.51
N GLY A 105 -10.33 4.92 -10.29
CA GLY A 105 -11.36 4.35 -9.43
C GLY A 105 -11.52 5.28 -8.24
N THR A 106 -12.72 5.83 -8.07
CA THR A 106 -13.05 6.73 -6.96
C THR A 106 -12.79 6.03 -5.63
N PRO A 107 -12.00 6.61 -4.70
CA PRO A 107 -11.84 6.03 -3.37
C PRO A 107 -13.20 6.06 -2.63
N PRO A 108 -13.52 5.06 -1.79
CA PRO A 108 -14.68 5.15 -0.92
C PRO A 108 -14.56 6.40 -0.02
N PRO A 109 -15.69 7.08 0.29
CA PRO A 109 -15.66 8.32 1.05
C PRO A 109 -15.00 8.11 2.41
N PRO A 110 -14.11 9.02 2.87
CA PRO A 110 -13.54 8.96 4.20
C PRO A 110 -14.64 9.12 5.27
N PRO A 111 -14.45 8.57 6.49
CA PRO A 111 -15.31 8.87 7.62
C PRO A 111 -15.38 10.40 7.84
N PRO A 112 -16.48 10.95 8.39
CA PRO A 112 -16.61 12.39 8.60
C PRO A 112 -15.50 12.90 9.52
N GLY A 113 -14.52 13.57 8.93
CA GLY A 113 -13.38 14.17 9.60
C GLY A 113 -13.12 15.53 8.99
N THR A 114 -13.23 16.55 9.83
CA THR A 114 -13.13 18.00 9.59
C THR A 114 -12.22 18.46 8.45
N THR A 115 -12.81 19.35 7.64
CA THR A 115 -12.21 20.24 6.64
C THR A 115 -10.84 20.82 7.01
N THR A 116 -9.88 20.66 6.09
CA THR A 116 -9.01 21.78 5.66
C THR A 116 -8.68 21.61 4.18
N THR A 117 -9.09 22.59 3.39
CA THR A 117 -8.69 22.87 1.99
C THR A 117 -7.16 22.89 1.84
N SER A 118 -6.57 22.35 0.76
CA SER A 118 -6.27 23.13 -0.46
C SER A 118 -5.78 22.24 -1.61
N ALA A 119 -5.94 22.77 -2.82
CA ALA A 119 -5.92 22.09 -4.11
C ALA A 119 -4.54 21.68 -4.67
N SER A 120 -4.65 20.68 -5.56
CA SER A 120 -3.84 20.18 -6.69
C SER A 120 -2.60 20.94 -7.19
N GLY A 121 -1.64 20.16 -7.70
CA GLY A 121 -0.66 20.62 -8.70
C GLY A 121 0.28 19.52 -9.20
N SER A 122 0.10 19.11 -10.46
CA SER A 122 0.83 18.12 -11.25
C SER A 122 2.32 18.44 -11.43
N GLY A 123 3.19 17.42 -11.55
CA GLY A 123 4.57 17.61 -12.05
C GLY A 123 4.64 17.79 -13.57
N PRO A 124 5.84 17.84 -14.22
CA PRO A 124 7.21 17.96 -13.72
C PRO A 124 7.96 19.15 -14.40
N THR A 125 9.30 19.21 -14.29
CA THR A 125 10.27 20.14 -14.95
C THR A 125 10.66 21.38 -14.12
N GLY A 126 11.98 21.56 -13.93
CA GLY A 126 12.59 22.51 -13.01
C GLY A 126 12.17 23.97 -13.22
N GLY A 127 11.98 24.68 -12.10
CA GLY A 127 11.75 26.12 -12.13
C GLY A 127 11.09 26.75 -10.90
N GLY A 128 10.81 26.00 -9.83
CA GLY A 128 10.19 26.56 -8.61
C GLY A 128 10.88 26.08 -7.34
N CYS A 129 10.89 26.92 -6.29
CA CYS A 129 11.39 26.54 -4.98
C CYS A 129 10.43 25.58 -4.26
N SER A 130 10.96 24.70 -3.41
CA SER A 130 10.17 23.75 -2.62
C SER A 130 9.22 24.47 -1.66
N ALA A 131 8.06 23.89 -1.39
CA ALA A 131 7.10 24.43 -0.42
C ALA A 131 7.70 24.47 1.00
N LEU A 132 7.14 25.28 1.92
CA LEU A 132 7.45 25.16 3.35
C LEU A 132 7.17 23.71 3.80
N TYR A 133 8.11 23.11 4.52
CA TYR A 133 8.17 21.68 4.89
C TYR A 133 8.46 20.71 3.72
N GLY A 134 8.72 21.20 2.50
CA GLY A 134 9.13 20.38 1.35
C GLY A 134 10.63 20.08 1.33
N GLN A 135 11.02 18.99 0.63
CA GLN A 135 12.44 18.64 0.46
C GLN A 135 13.13 19.63 -0.49
N CYS A 136 14.28 20.13 -0.07
CA CYS A 136 15.07 21.15 -0.78
C CYS A 136 16.53 20.74 -0.99
N GLY A 137 16.88 19.46 -0.76
CA GLY A 137 18.26 19.00 -0.91
C GLY A 137 18.49 17.59 -0.40
N GLY A 138 19.71 17.10 -0.63
CA GLY A 138 20.16 15.75 -0.28
C GLY A 138 20.98 15.12 -1.40
N ILE A 139 21.87 14.19 -1.07
CA ILE A 139 22.60 13.39 -2.07
C ILE A 139 21.59 12.65 -2.95
N GLY A 140 21.65 12.89 -4.27
CA GLY A 140 20.76 12.29 -5.25
C GLY A 140 19.42 13.00 -5.45
N TRP A 141 19.17 14.11 -4.75
CA TRP A 141 17.97 14.94 -4.95
C TRP A 141 18.06 15.72 -6.26
N GLN A 142 17.12 15.47 -7.18
CA GLN A 142 17.03 16.13 -8.50
C GLN A 142 15.97 17.25 -8.52
N GLY A 143 15.37 17.57 -7.38
CA GLY A 143 14.32 18.57 -7.26
C GLY A 143 14.83 19.96 -6.87
N PRO A 144 13.93 20.88 -6.46
CA PRO A 144 14.29 22.23 -6.07
C PRO A 144 15.32 22.27 -4.95
N THR A 145 16.30 23.18 -5.06
CA THR A 145 17.32 23.43 -4.03
C THR A 145 17.07 24.69 -3.20
N CYS A 146 16.00 25.43 -3.52
CA CYS A 146 15.56 26.64 -2.82
C CYS A 146 14.19 26.43 -2.17
N CYS A 147 13.83 27.31 -1.23
CA CYS A 147 12.56 27.27 -0.50
C CYS A 147 11.68 28.47 -0.88
N SER A 148 10.41 28.21 -1.19
CA SER A 148 9.41 29.25 -1.50
C SER A 148 9.06 30.08 -0.26
N SER A 149 9.19 29.47 0.92
CA SER A 149 9.16 30.12 2.23
C SER A 149 10.07 29.35 3.19
N GLY A 150 10.67 30.06 4.14
CA GLY A 150 11.69 29.49 5.04
C GLY A 150 13.07 29.36 4.40
N THR A 151 13.94 28.60 5.05
CA THR A 151 15.31 28.29 4.60
C THR A 151 15.52 26.79 4.48
N CYS A 152 16.32 26.38 3.50
CA CYS A 152 16.65 24.97 3.32
C CYS A 152 17.59 24.51 4.44
N LYS A 153 17.06 23.76 5.41
CA LYS A 153 17.81 23.21 6.54
C LYS A 153 18.21 21.76 6.24
N VAL A 154 19.49 21.47 6.38
CA VAL A 154 20.02 20.11 6.24
C VAL A 154 19.57 19.28 7.43
N GLY A 155 18.86 18.19 7.17
CA GLY A 155 18.53 17.19 8.19
C GLY A 155 19.59 16.10 8.26
N ASN A 156 19.95 15.53 7.11
CA ASN A 156 21.06 14.59 6.97
C ASN A 156 21.63 14.62 5.55
N ALA A 157 22.64 13.79 5.27
CA ALA A 157 23.33 13.77 3.97
C ALA A 157 22.39 13.52 2.77
N TYR A 158 21.27 12.84 2.96
CA TYR A 158 20.32 12.49 1.91
C TYR A 158 19.04 13.35 1.94
N TYR A 159 18.89 14.25 2.92
CA TYR A 159 17.64 14.98 3.12
C TYR A 159 17.84 16.37 3.74
N SER A 160 17.33 17.38 3.05
CA SER A 160 17.18 18.76 3.53
C SER A 160 15.74 19.23 3.35
N GLN A 161 15.20 20.02 4.28
CA GLN A 161 13.80 20.46 4.29
C GLN A 161 13.69 21.99 4.43
N CYS A 162 12.69 22.59 3.79
CA CYS A 162 12.33 23.99 3.99
C CYS A 162 11.66 24.21 5.34
N LEU A 163 12.24 25.06 6.19
CA LEU A 163 11.72 25.44 7.51
C LEU A 163 11.81 26.96 7.73
#